data_AF-A0AAX4K3P1-F1
#
_entry.id   AF-A0AAX4K3P1-F1
#
_cell.length_a   1.000
_cell.length_b   1.000
_cell.length_c   1.000
_cell.angle_alpha   90.00
_cell.angle_beta   90.00
_cell.angle_gamma   90.00
#
_symmetry.space_group_name_H-M   'P 1'
#
loop_
_entity.id
_entity.type
_entity.pdbx_description
1 polymer ?
#
loop_
_entity_poly.entity_id
_entity_poly.type
_entity_poly.pdbx_seq_one_letter_code
_entity_poly.pdbx_strand_id
1 'polypeptide(L)'
;MVSLNLFRKRQVKSSILDVPLESYDQTTGLPTKIQIGDQNVKPFVSLQETKDHLTFLSALSSLQNSLPSADINSFTNLCQQSAKAYAYWAQHTINSRKTGMHLTHEELPSLEILMAWHTHLLNPTIYNKDIAGAYSNLEGLDFPLSAVAMAIRQNTLLTYQPINADQEVKLKQSVWSYEDIGKAIERQAKFIGNMKRIGWLNDAYWGKGLMELQFSIVLYHAWLDLMQSTQSRYFLVPRLDIDLAWHTHQLHHIRYKSDTEKVLGAFLNHNDAAGDEKVGDGLEVTKKLWKKRFGWDYQ
;
A
#
# COMPACT_ATOMS: atom_id res chain seq x y z
N MET A 1 10.14 -0.94 29.97
CA MET A 1 11.32 -0.42 29.25
C MET A 1 12.14 -1.64 28.81
N VAL A 2 11.79 -2.22 27.65
CA VAL A 2 12.37 -3.49 27.20
C VAL A 2 13.56 -3.16 26.31
N SER A 3 14.73 -3.64 26.72
CA SER A 3 15.95 -3.62 25.92
C SER A 3 15.75 -4.50 24.68
N LEU A 4 15.78 -3.92 23.47
CA LEU A 4 16.08 -4.66 22.23
C LEU A 4 17.56 -5.11 22.28
N ASN A 5 17.88 -6.06 23.15
CA ASN A 5 19.10 -6.89 23.04
C ASN A 5 18.87 -8.08 22.10
N LEU A 6 18.01 -7.89 21.10
CA LEU A 6 17.99 -8.76 19.95
C LEU A 6 19.27 -8.43 19.16
N PHE A 7 20.02 -9.44 18.74
CA PHE A 7 21.03 -9.31 17.67
C PHE A 7 22.46 -8.89 18.10
N ARG A 8 23.11 -9.64 19.01
CA ARG A 8 24.59 -9.71 19.10
C ARG A 8 25.11 -11.00 18.46
N LYS A 9 25.26 -11.00 17.13
CA LYS A 9 26.22 -11.89 16.44
C LYS A 9 27.08 -11.05 15.51
N ARG A 10 28.38 -11.37 15.49
CA ARG A 10 29.45 -10.67 14.75
C ARG A 10 29.07 -10.55 13.25
N GLN A 11 28.78 -9.33 12.77
CA GLN A 11 28.48 -9.08 11.35
C GLN A 11 29.62 -8.31 10.66
N VAL A 12 29.78 -8.57 9.35
CA VAL A 12 30.87 -8.10 8.48
C VAL A 12 30.51 -6.78 7.75
N LYS A 13 29.25 -6.32 7.81
CA LYS A 13 28.76 -5.04 7.24
C LYS A 13 27.67 -4.46 8.14
N SER A 14 27.53 -3.13 8.20
CA SER A 14 26.42 -2.49 8.91
C SER A 14 25.08 -2.91 8.29
N SER A 15 24.15 -3.33 9.14
CA SER A 15 22.81 -3.77 8.76
C SER A 15 21.78 -2.76 9.25
N ILE A 16 20.78 -2.50 8.42
CA ILE A 16 19.58 -1.74 8.78
C ILE A 16 18.77 -2.37 9.92
N LEU A 17 18.93 -3.67 10.16
CA LEU A 17 18.28 -4.37 11.28
C LEU A 17 19.07 -4.25 12.58
N ASP A 18 20.29 -3.68 12.54
CA ASP A 18 21.18 -3.54 13.69
C ASP A 18 21.26 -2.07 14.17
N VAL A 19 20.18 -1.30 14.01
CA VAL A 19 20.13 0.10 14.47
C VAL A 19 20.14 0.13 16.01
N PRO A 20 21.05 0.85 16.67
CA PRO A 20 21.08 0.98 18.12
C PRO A 20 19.79 1.60 18.66
N LEU A 21 19.29 1.10 19.79
CA LEU A 21 18.08 1.62 20.48
C LEU A 21 18.09 3.13 20.70
N GLU A 22 19.26 3.68 20.99
CA GLU A 22 19.48 5.11 21.21
C GLU A 22 19.14 5.96 19.98
N SER A 23 19.16 5.34 18.80
CA SER A 23 18.84 5.98 17.51
C SER A 23 17.33 5.97 17.21
N TYR A 24 16.51 5.36 18.07
CA TYR A 24 15.06 5.31 17.92
C TYR A 24 14.42 6.53 18.57
N ASP A 25 13.41 7.08 17.90
CA ASP A 25 12.56 8.12 18.44
C ASP A 25 11.68 7.53 19.56
N GLN A 26 11.70 8.15 20.73
CA GLN A 26 11.01 7.61 21.92
C GLN A 26 9.49 7.70 21.84
N THR A 27 8.95 8.56 20.97
CA THR A 27 7.50 8.76 20.82
C THR A 27 6.93 7.71 19.87
N THR A 28 7.59 7.51 18.74
CA THR A 28 7.14 6.63 17.66
C THR A 28 7.70 5.21 17.78
N GLY A 29 8.82 5.02 18.49
CA GLY A 29 9.53 3.75 18.52
C GLY A 29 10.06 3.31 17.15
N LEU A 30 10.33 4.26 16.26
CA LEU A 30 10.95 4.04 14.95
C LEU A 30 12.37 4.63 14.93
N PRO A 31 13.29 4.10 14.11
CA PRO A 31 14.58 4.72 13.88
C PRO A 31 14.44 6.16 13.37
N THR A 32 15.21 7.10 13.95
CA THR A 32 15.27 8.48 13.46
C THR A 32 15.97 8.60 12.10
N LYS A 33 16.85 7.64 11.79
CA LYS A 33 17.55 7.48 10.52
C LYS A 33 17.68 6.00 10.19
N ILE A 34 17.53 5.70 8.91
CA ILE A 34 17.61 4.37 8.32
C ILE A 34 18.56 4.45 7.12
N GLN A 35 19.56 3.57 7.08
CA GLN A 35 20.50 3.51 5.96
C GLN A 35 20.03 2.49 4.92
N ILE A 36 19.88 2.92 3.67
CA ILE A 36 19.60 2.08 2.50
C ILE A 36 20.68 2.36 1.45
N GLY A 37 21.58 1.40 1.23
CA GLY A 37 22.79 1.66 0.44
C GLY A 37 23.59 2.84 1.01
N ASP A 38 23.82 3.86 0.18
CA ASP A 38 24.54 5.09 0.57
C ASP A 38 23.61 6.21 1.04
N GLN A 39 22.30 5.98 1.05
CA GLN A 39 21.30 6.97 1.44
C GLN A 39 20.94 6.82 2.93
N ASN A 40 20.85 7.96 3.63
CA ASN A 40 20.25 8.04 4.95
C ASN A 40 18.85 8.67 4.82
N VAL A 41 17.83 7.92 5.22
CA VAL A 41 16.41 8.31 5.11
C VAL A 41 15.72 8.26 6.46
N LYS A 42 14.60 8.96 6.60
CA LYS A 42 13.64 8.73 7.68
C LYS A 42 12.71 7.58 7.28
N PRO A 43 11.96 6.97 8.21
CA PRO A 43 10.89 6.05 7.84
C PRO A 43 9.96 6.68 6.80
N PHE A 44 9.76 6.02 5.66
CA PHE A 44 8.93 6.52 4.55
C PHE A 44 7.44 6.57 4.87
N VAL A 45 7.01 5.79 5.86
CA VAL A 45 5.63 5.79 6.37
C VAL A 45 5.66 5.86 7.90
N SER A 46 4.60 6.41 8.47
CA SER A 46 4.39 6.54 9.90
C SER A 46 3.51 5.42 10.46
N LEU A 47 3.53 5.27 11.79
CA LEU A 47 2.60 4.39 12.49
C LEU A 47 1.15 4.81 12.31
N GLN A 48 0.87 6.10 12.22
CA GLN A 48 -0.50 6.58 12.05
C GLN A 48 -1.02 6.25 10.65
N GLU A 49 -0.21 6.45 9.60
CA GLU A 49 -0.57 6.05 8.23
C GLU A 49 -0.84 4.54 8.12
N THR A 50 0.02 3.69 8.71
CA THR A 50 -0.20 2.23 8.69
C THR A 50 -1.46 1.81 9.46
N LYS A 51 -1.79 2.46 10.58
CA LYS A 51 -3.06 2.23 11.30
C LYS A 51 -4.28 2.68 10.51
N ASP A 52 -4.23 3.88 9.92
CA ASP A 52 -5.31 4.39 9.09
C ASP A 52 -5.52 3.52 7.84
N HIS A 53 -4.44 2.94 7.31
CA HIS A 53 -4.52 1.93 6.26
C HIS A 53 -5.28 0.68 6.72
N LEU A 54 -4.95 0.13 7.90
CA LEU A 54 -5.68 -1.03 8.44
C LEU A 54 -7.17 -0.74 8.68
N THR A 55 -7.52 0.48 9.11
CA THR A 55 -8.93 0.93 9.19
C THR A 55 -9.60 0.88 7.82
N PHE A 56 -8.94 1.40 6.78
CA PHE A 56 -9.45 1.35 5.41
C PHE A 56 -9.63 -0.11 4.92
N LEU A 57 -8.62 -0.96 5.08
CA LEU A 57 -8.69 -2.38 4.68
C LEU A 57 -9.77 -3.16 5.45
N SER A 58 -10.01 -2.82 6.73
CA SER A 58 -11.08 -3.40 7.53
C SER A 58 -12.47 -3.04 7.01
N ALA A 59 -12.65 -1.79 6.57
CA ALA A 59 -13.89 -1.35 5.91
C ALA A 59 -14.10 -2.10 4.57
N LEU A 60 -13.07 -2.25 3.75
CA LEU A 60 -13.15 -3.04 2.51
C LEU A 60 -13.49 -4.51 2.77
N SER A 61 -12.90 -5.11 3.81
CA SER A 61 -13.25 -6.47 4.21
C SER A 61 -14.71 -6.56 4.63
N SER A 62 -15.22 -5.58 5.37
CA SER A 62 -16.62 -5.53 5.80
C SER A 62 -17.58 -5.38 4.62
N LEU A 63 -17.25 -4.52 3.66
CA LEU A 63 -17.98 -4.37 2.39
C LEU A 63 -18.07 -5.71 1.65
N GLN A 64 -16.95 -6.41 1.47
CA GLN A 64 -16.95 -7.71 0.81
C GLN A 64 -17.81 -8.76 1.55
N ASN A 65 -17.74 -8.80 2.89
CA ASN A 65 -18.53 -9.75 3.69
C ASN A 65 -20.03 -9.40 3.72
N SER A 66 -20.41 -8.17 3.37
CA SER A 66 -21.81 -7.72 3.31
C SER A 66 -22.54 -8.18 2.05
N LEU A 67 -21.80 -8.65 1.05
CA LEU A 67 -22.36 -9.10 -0.22
C LEU A 67 -23.14 -10.41 -0.06
N PRO A 68 -24.21 -10.62 -0.87
CA PRO A 68 -24.98 -11.86 -0.82
C PRO A 68 -24.12 -13.08 -1.15
N SER A 69 -24.01 -14.03 -0.21
CA SER A 69 -23.22 -15.25 -0.41
C SER A 69 -23.83 -16.21 -1.44
N ALA A 70 -25.09 -16.02 -1.83
CA ALA A 70 -25.80 -16.86 -2.79
C ALA A 70 -25.41 -16.57 -4.24
N ASP A 71 -24.89 -15.38 -4.55
CA ASP A 71 -24.42 -15.01 -5.87
C ASP A 71 -22.89 -14.98 -5.90
N ILE A 72 -22.31 -16.00 -6.56
CA ILE A 72 -20.87 -16.16 -6.69
C ILE A 72 -20.19 -14.99 -7.43
N ASN A 73 -20.95 -14.24 -8.24
CA ASN A 73 -20.44 -13.13 -9.02
C ASN A 73 -20.62 -11.77 -8.32
N SER A 74 -21.25 -11.71 -7.14
CA SER A 74 -21.55 -10.45 -6.47
C SER A 74 -20.31 -9.60 -6.23
N PHE A 75 -19.19 -10.22 -5.82
CA PHE A 75 -17.95 -9.49 -5.59
C PHE A 75 -17.30 -9.02 -6.91
N THR A 76 -17.23 -9.88 -7.92
CA THR A 76 -16.72 -9.50 -9.25
C THR A 76 -17.55 -8.34 -9.83
N ASN A 77 -18.87 -8.40 -9.73
CA ASN A 77 -19.78 -7.34 -10.17
C ASN A 77 -19.52 -6.02 -9.40
N LEU A 78 -19.35 -6.08 -8.08
CA LEU A 78 -18.99 -4.92 -7.27
C LEU A 78 -17.65 -4.32 -7.73
N CYS A 79 -16.62 -5.14 -7.93
CA CYS A 79 -15.30 -4.67 -8.38
C CYS A 79 -15.38 -3.93 -9.72
N GLN A 80 -16.11 -4.50 -10.69
CA GLN A 80 -16.28 -3.90 -12.01
C GLN A 80 -17.06 -2.57 -11.94
N GLN A 81 -18.15 -2.52 -11.19
CA GLN A 81 -18.94 -1.30 -11.03
C GLN A 81 -18.19 -0.21 -10.23
N SER A 82 -17.41 -0.61 -9.22
CA SER A 82 -16.55 0.28 -8.43
C SER A 82 -15.47 0.92 -9.30
N ALA A 83 -14.78 0.12 -10.11
CA ALA A 83 -13.75 0.60 -11.01
C ALA A 83 -14.30 1.55 -12.08
N LYS A 84 -15.48 1.23 -12.64
CA LYS A 84 -16.18 2.08 -13.60
C LYS A 84 -16.61 3.42 -12.97
N ALA A 85 -17.17 3.38 -11.76
CA ALA A 85 -17.53 4.60 -11.03
C ALA A 85 -16.31 5.46 -10.67
N TYR A 86 -15.19 4.82 -10.30
CA TYR A 86 -13.91 5.51 -10.08
C TYR A 86 -13.38 6.18 -11.34
N ALA A 87 -13.43 5.50 -12.50
CA ALA A 87 -13.02 6.08 -13.77
C ALA A 87 -13.83 7.36 -14.06
N TYR A 88 -15.14 7.32 -13.88
CA TYR A 88 -15.98 8.50 -14.06
C TYR A 88 -15.67 9.61 -13.06
N TRP A 89 -15.56 9.26 -11.77
CA TRP A 89 -15.26 10.21 -10.71
C TRP A 89 -13.94 10.94 -10.96
N ALA A 90 -12.87 10.20 -11.29
CA ALA A 90 -11.56 10.77 -11.53
C ALA A 90 -11.48 11.60 -12.83
N GLN A 91 -12.22 11.23 -13.87
CA GLN A 91 -12.22 11.95 -15.14
C GLN A 91 -13.10 13.20 -15.14
N HIS A 92 -14.21 13.20 -14.38
CA HIS A 92 -15.28 14.19 -14.54
C HIS A 92 -15.81 14.82 -13.26
N THR A 93 -15.63 14.19 -12.09
CA THR A 93 -16.23 14.68 -10.83
C THR A 93 -15.22 15.38 -9.95
N ILE A 94 -14.00 14.83 -9.84
CA ILE A 94 -12.94 15.47 -9.08
C ILE A 94 -12.35 16.63 -9.88
N ASN A 95 -12.23 17.79 -9.23
CA ASN A 95 -11.54 18.93 -9.81
C ASN A 95 -10.03 18.73 -9.71
N SER A 96 -9.30 19.05 -10.79
CA SER A 96 -7.84 19.17 -10.76
C SER A 96 -7.42 20.20 -9.71
N ARG A 97 -6.32 19.93 -8.99
CA ARG A 97 -5.80 20.77 -7.90
C ARG A 97 -4.31 20.99 -8.05
N LYS A 98 -3.81 22.00 -7.33
CA LYS A 98 -2.36 22.20 -7.19
C LYS A 98 -1.79 21.10 -6.30
N THR A 99 -0.56 20.69 -6.60
CA THR A 99 0.22 19.73 -5.79
C THR A 99 0.20 20.13 -4.31
N GLY A 100 -0.07 19.15 -3.45
CA GLY A 100 -0.11 19.36 -1.99
C GLY A 100 -1.45 19.86 -1.44
N MET A 101 -2.47 20.06 -2.27
CA MET A 101 -3.84 20.24 -1.80
C MET A 101 -4.49 18.88 -1.51
N HIS A 102 -5.12 18.77 -0.34
CA HIS A 102 -5.86 17.56 0.06
C HIS A 102 -7.35 17.70 -0.23
N LEU A 103 -8.04 16.57 -0.39
CA LEU A 103 -9.50 16.53 -0.40
C LEU A 103 -10.04 16.87 0.99
N THR A 104 -11.08 17.69 1.06
CA THR A 104 -11.83 17.87 2.30
C THR A 104 -12.66 16.64 2.60
N HIS A 105 -13.19 16.56 3.81
CA HIS A 105 -14.00 15.44 4.25
C HIS A 105 -15.27 15.26 3.39
N GLU A 106 -15.88 16.38 2.98
CA GLU A 106 -17.09 16.44 2.15
C GLU A 106 -16.84 16.07 0.69
N GLU A 107 -15.59 16.09 0.24
CA GLU A 107 -15.17 15.77 -1.12
C GLU A 107 -14.80 14.28 -1.30
N LEU A 108 -14.76 13.51 -0.20
CA LEU A 108 -14.43 12.09 -0.26
C LEU A 108 -15.55 11.31 -0.97
N PRO A 109 -15.23 10.48 -1.97
CA PRO A 109 -16.23 9.63 -2.62
C PRO A 109 -16.59 8.43 -1.75
N SER A 110 -17.48 7.55 -2.24
CA SER A 110 -17.86 6.33 -1.53
C SER A 110 -16.70 5.36 -1.35
N LEU A 111 -16.88 4.39 -0.45
CA LEU A 111 -15.87 3.37 -0.15
C LEU A 111 -15.45 2.55 -1.39
N GLU A 112 -16.38 2.28 -2.29
CA GLU A 112 -16.20 1.57 -3.57
C GLU A 112 -15.28 2.33 -4.52
N ILE A 113 -15.48 3.64 -4.66
CA ILE A 113 -14.62 4.49 -5.48
C ILE A 113 -13.21 4.57 -4.86
N LEU A 114 -13.13 4.70 -3.53
CA LEU A 114 -11.86 4.69 -2.80
C LEU A 114 -11.13 3.35 -2.95
N MET A 115 -11.84 2.22 -2.97
CA MET A 115 -11.28 0.87 -3.20
C MET A 115 -10.60 0.77 -4.58
N ALA A 116 -11.25 1.31 -5.61
CA ALA A 116 -10.70 1.32 -6.96
C ALA A 116 -9.51 2.29 -7.08
N TRP A 117 -9.58 3.49 -6.49
CA TRP A 117 -8.46 4.44 -6.49
C TRP A 117 -7.23 3.88 -5.76
N HIS A 118 -7.44 3.30 -4.57
CA HIS A 118 -6.41 2.62 -3.81
C HIS A 118 -5.72 1.53 -4.66
N THR A 119 -6.51 0.65 -5.29
CA THR A 119 -5.97 -0.42 -6.15
C THR A 119 -5.17 0.12 -7.33
N HIS A 120 -5.61 1.24 -7.91
CA HIS A 120 -4.90 1.89 -9.00
C HIS A 120 -3.53 2.43 -8.54
N LEU A 121 -3.44 3.05 -7.36
CA LEU A 121 -2.17 3.48 -6.75
C LEU A 121 -1.23 2.31 -6.46
N LEU A 122 -1.75 1.14 -6.11
CA LEU A 122 -0.97 -0.09 -5.92
C LEU A 122 -0.38 -0.65 -7.23
N ASN A 123 -0.57 0.04 -8.36
CA ASN A 123 0.08 -0.22 -9.65
C ASN A 123 0.84 1.04 -10.12
N PRO A 124 1.95 1.43 -9.44
CA PRO A 124 2.48 2.79 -9.47
C PRO A 124 2.93 3.28 -10.85
N THR A 125 3.53 2.38 -11.65
CA THR A 125 4.00 2.76 -13.00
C THR A 125 2.87 2.96 -13.99
N ILE A 126 1.77 2.23 -13.83
CA ILE A 126 0.55 2.38 -14.63
C ILE A 126 -0.18 3.65 -14.19
N TYR A 127 -0.38 3.82 -12.87
CA TYR A 127 -0.97 5.04 -12.29
C TYR A 127 -0.26 6.30 -12.78
N ASN A 128 1.08 6.32 -12.76
CA ASN A 128 1.87 7.47 -13.23
C ASN A 128 1.62 7.80 -14.72
N LYS A 129 1.31 6.82 -15.56
CA LYS A 129 0.97 7.06 -16.98
C LYS A 129 -0.46 7.56 -17.12
N ASP A 130 -1.38 7.00 -16.35
CA ASP A 130 -2.80 7.35 -16.43
C ASP A 130 -3.09 8.77 -15.94
N ILE A 131 -2.43 9.21 -14.86
CA ILE A 131 -2.55 10.60 -14.39
C ILE A 131 -1.88 11.61 -15.31
N ALA A 132 -1.02 11.19 -16.25
CA ALA A 132 -0.52 12.06 -17.30
C ALA A 132 -1.49 12.18 -18.50
N GLY A 133 -2.62 11.45 -18.46
CA GLY A 133 -3.59 11.35 -19.54
C GLY A 133 -5.03 11.43 -19.05
N ALA A 134 -5.77 10.32 -19.16
CA ALA A 134 -7.20 10.28 -18.86
C ALA A 134 -7.53 10.68 -17.42
N TYR A 135 -6.63 10.41 -16.46
CA TYR A 135 -6.82 10.68 -15.04
C TYR A 135 -6.10 11.96 -14.56
N SER A 136 -5.87 12.94 -15.44
CA SER A 136 -5.09 14.14 -15.10
C SER A 136 -5.64 15.00 -13.96
N ASN A 137 -6.92 14.89 -13.62
CA ASN A 137 -7.46 15.57 -12.44
C ASN A 137 -6.90 15.02 -11.10
N LEU A 138 -6.30 13.82 -11.11
CA LEU A 138 -5.63 13.22 -9.96
C LEU A 138 -4.14 13.59 -9.87
N GLU A 139 -3.59 14.29 -10.87
CA GLU A 139 -2.19 14.72 -10.82
C GLU A 139 -1.96 15.63 -9.60
N GLY A 140 -0.91 15.36 -8.82
CA GLY A 140 -0.61 16.14 -7.63
C GLY A 140 -1.37 15.71 -6.36
N LEU A 141 -2.30 14.75 -6.46
CA LEU A 141 -3.15 14.33 -5.35
C LEU A 141 -2.72 12.96 -4.80
N ASP A 142 -2.31 12.96 -3.53
CA ASP A 142 -2.11 11.73 -2.76
C ASP A 142 -3.44 11.16 -2.26
N PHE A 143 -3.49 9.86 -2.00
CA PHE A 143 -4.66 9.24 -1.37
C PHE A 143 -4.85 9.85 0.04
N PRO A 144 -6.03 10.42 0.37
CA PRO A 144 -6.24 11.14 1.62
C PRO A 144 -6.52 10.16 2.78
N LEU A 145 -5.55 9.28 3.07
CA LEU A 145 -5.72 8.10 3.92
C LEU A 145 -6.26 8.44 5.32
N SER A 146 -5.73 9.47 5.95
CA SER A 146 -6.18 9.88 7.29
C SER A 146 -7.62 10.40 7.28
N ALA A 147 -7.99 11.20 6.28
CA ALA A 147 -9.35 11.70 6.12
C ALA A 147 -10.34 10.56 5.80
N VAL A 148 -9.92 9.58 4.98
CA VAL A 148 -10.70 8.36 4.69
C VAL A 148 -10.90 7.53 5.95
N ALA A 149 -9.85 7.27 6.73
CA ALA A 149 -9.96 6.51 7.98
C ALA A 149 -10.85 7.23 9.00
N MET A 150 -10.78 8.56 9.09
CA MET A 150 -11.68 9.35 9.93
C MET A 150 -13.14 9.24 9.45
N ALA A 151 -13.38 9.36 8.14
CA ALA A 151 -14.71 9.23 7.53
C ALA A 151 -15.33 7.87 7.78
N ILE A 152 -14.53 6.80 7.71
CA ILE A 152 -14.97 5.44 8.02
C ILE A 152 -15.40 5.32 9.49
N ARG A 153 -14.57 5.82 10.41
CA ARG A 153 -14.87 5.77 11.86
C ARG A 153 -16.13 6.56 12.22
N GLN A 154 -16.38 7.66 11.52
CA GLN A 154 -17.52 8.54 11.73
C GLN A 154 -18.76 8.14 10.91
N ASN A 155 -18.63 7.15 10.01
CA ASN A 155 -19.66 6.72 9.08
C ASN A 155 -20.23 7.87 8.22
N THR A 156 -19.33 8.67 7.65
CA THR A 156 -19.66 9.89 6.89
C THR A 156 -19.23 9.85 5.42
N LEU A 157 -18.71 8.72 4.94
CA LEU A 157 -18.48 8.51 3.51
C LEU A 157 -19.80 8.56 2.73
N LEU A 158 -19.75 9.09 1.51
CA LEU A 158 -20.91 9.14 0.62
C LEU A 158 -21.42 7.73 0.31
N THR A 159 -22.74 7.59 0.20
CA THR A 159 -23.37 6.35 -0.25
C THR A 159 -23.01 6.08 -1.71
N TYR A 160 -22.65 4.83 -2.02
CA TYR A 160 -22.34 4.41 -3.38
C TYR A 160 -23.50 4.67 -4.33
N GLN A 161 -23.18 5.18 -5.52
CA GLN A 161 -24.10 5.27 -6.65
C GLN A 161 -23.39 4.74 -7.91
N PRO A 162 -23.93 3.71 -8.58
CA PRO A 162 -23.39 3.27 -9.86
C PRO A 162 -23.58 4.36 -10.92
N ILE A 163 -22.68 4.41 -11.89
CA ILE A 163 -22.85 5.34 -13.01
C ILE A 163 -23.89 4.82 -13.99
N ASN A 164 -24.61 5.73 -14.64
CA ASN A 164 -25.60 5.40 -15.67
C ASN A 164 -24.96 5.32 -17.08
N ALA A 165 -25.74 4.87 -18.06
CA ALA A 165 -25.27 4.72 -19.45
C ALA A 165 -24.75 6.03 -20.07
N ASP A 166 -25.38 7.17 -19.75
CA ASP A 166 -24.96 8.48 -20.27
C ASP A 166 -23.61 8.93 -19.69
N GLN A 167 -23.30 8.52 -18.46
CA GLN A 167 -22.01 8.74 -17.82
C GLN A 167 -20.95 7.80 -18.38
N GLU A 168 -21.29 6.54 -18.63
CA GLU A 168 -20.38 5.53 -19.18
C GLU A 168 -19.86 5.90 -20.56
N VAL A 169 -20.73 6.41 -21.46
CA VAL A 169 -20.34 6.84 -22.81
C VAL A 169 -19.34 8.02 -22.78
N LYS A 170 -19.25 8.76 -21.67
CA LYS A 170 -18.30 9.87 -21.52
C LYS A 170 -16.89 9.43 -21.10
N LEU A 171 -16.72 8.16 -20.73
CA LEU A 171 -15.42 7.67 -20.28
C LEU A 171 -14.39 7.72 -21.40
N LYS A 172 -13.26 8.38 -21.10
CA LYS A 172 -12.08 8.40 -21.97
C LYS A 172 -11.29 7.11 -21.78
N GLN A 173 -10.69 6.64 -22.87
CA GLN A 173 -9.76 5.53 -22.82
C GLN A 173 -8.53 5.88 -21.98
N SER A 174 -8.20 5.00 -21.05
CA SER A 174 -7.00 5.04 -20.22
C SER A 174 -6.00 3.98 -20.61
N VAL A 175 -4.78 4.08 -20.08
CA VAL A 175 -3.74 3.06 -20.21
C VAL A 175 -4.18 1.77 -19.53
N TRP A 176 -4.79 1.87 -18.35
CA TRP A 176 -5.41 0.75 -17.66
C TRP A 176 -6.92 0.86 -17.71
N SER A 177 -7.58 -0.13 -18.31
CA SER A 177 -9.03 -0.14 -18.41
C SER A 177 -9.67 -0.25 -17.03
N TYR A 178 -10.90 0.23 -16.86
CA TYR A 178 -11.60 0.04 -15.60
C TYR A 178 -11.87 -1.45 -15.35
N GLU A 179 -11.97 -2.28 -16.39
CA GLU A 179 -12.09 -3.73 -16.25
C GLU A 179 -10.84 -4.35 -15.64
N ASP A 180 -9.66 -3.89 -16.04
CA ASP A 180 -8.39 -4.36 -15.47
C ASP A 180 -8.21 -3.90 -14.02
N ILE A 181 -8.64 -2.66 -13.70
CA ILE A 181 -8.71 -2.18 -12.31
C ILE A 181 -9.66 -3.08 -11.50
N GLY A 182 -10.83 -3.43 -12.04
CA GLY A 182 -11.78 -4.35 -11.39
C GLY A 182 -11.14 -5.70 -11.06
N LYS A 183 -10.43 -6.32 -12.01
CA LYS A 183 -9.69 -7.57 -11.78
C LYS A 183 -8.57 -7.40 -10.76
N ALA A 184 -7.94 -6.22 -10.70
CA ALA A 184 -6.91 -5.95 -9.70
C ALA A 184 -7.50 -5.85 -8.29
N ILE A 185 -8.70 -5.26 -8.14
CA ILE A 185 -9.41 -5.23 -6.85
C ILE A 185 -9.62 -6.67 -6.34
N GLU A 186 -10.03 -7.57 -7.24
CA GLU A 186 -10.21 -8.99 -6.90
C GLU A 186 -8.90 -9.66 -6.44
N ARG A 187 -7.76 -9.35 -7.08
CA ARG A 187 -6.44 -9.84 -6.64
C ARG A 187 -6.06 -9.28 -5.27
N GLN A 188 -6.30 -7.99 -5.04
CA GLN A 188 -6.01 -7.32 -3.76
C GLN A 188 -6.87 -7.86 -2.59
N ALA A 189 -8.06 -8.40 -2.87
CA ALA A 189 -8.89 -9.03 -1.83
C ALA A 189 -8.19 -10.18 -1.10
N LYS A 190 -7.27 -10.91 -1.77
CA LYS A 190 -6.47 -11.97 -1.13
C LYS A 190 -5.56 -11.40 -0.03
N PHE A 191 -4.94 -10.25 -0.28
CA PHE A 191 -4.13 -9.55 0.72
C PHE A 191 -4.99 -9.15 1.93
N ILE A 192 -6.14 -8.52 1.70
CA ILE A 192 -7.08 -8.13 2.76
C ILE A 192 -7.53 -9.36 3.59
N GLY A 193 -7.86 -10.47 2.92
CA GLY A 193 -8.22 -11.72 3.59
C GLY A 193 -7.10 -12.27 4.46
N ASN A 194 -5.85 -12.19 4.01
CA ASN A 194 -4.68 -12.58 4.81
C ASN A 194 -4.50 -11.68 6.04
N MET A 195 -4.65 -10.36 5.88
CA MET A 195 -4.59 -9.39 6.99
C MET A 195 -5.70 -9.62 8.02
N LYS A 196 -6.92 -9.96 7.56
CA LYS A 196 -8.03 -10.36 8.45
C LYS A 196 -7.67 -11.62 9.24
N ARG A 197 -7.12 -12.64 8.57
CA ARG A 197 -6.79 -13.94 9.18
C ARG A 197 -5.73 -13.83 10.28
N ILE A 198 -4.75 -12.95 10.13
CA ILE A 198 -3.74 -12.69 11.17
C ILE A 198 -4.23 -11.74 12.28
N GLY A 199 -5.48 -11.25 12.18
CA GLY A 199 -6.12 -10.40 13.18
C GLY A 199 -5.83 -8.90 13.05
N TRP A 200 -5.06 -8.46 12.05
CA TRP A 200 -4.59 -7.08 11.96
C TRP A 200 -5.68 -6.07 11.56
N LEU A 201 -6.78 -6.55 10.97
CA LEU A 201 -7.96 -5.72 10.67
C LEU A 201 -8.90 -5.52 11.87
N ASN A 202 -8.62 -6.17 13.01
CA ASN A 202 -9.38 -6.00 14.24
C ASN A 202 -8.72 -4.91 15.10
N ASP A 203 -9.38 -3.77 15.28
CA ASP A 203 -8.87 -2.65 16.09
C ASP A 203 -8.48 -3.09 17.52
N ALA A 204 -9.20 -4.04 18.11
CA ALA A 204 -8.89 -4.55 19.45
C ALA A 204 -7.53 -5.26 19.53
N TYR A 205 -7.02 -5.80 18.41
CA TYR A 205 -5.69 -6.43 18.35
C TYR A 205 -4.59 -5.45 18.78
N TRP A 206 -4.73 -4.18 18.44
CA TRP A 206 -3.73 -3.13 18.69
C TRP A 206 -3.74 -2.60 20.13
N GLY A 207 -4.68 -3.05 20.97
CA GLY A 207 -4.68 -2.76 22.41
C GLY A 207 -3.47 -3.33 23.14
N LYS A 208 -2.79 -4.34 22.56
CA LYS A 208 -1.56 -4.94 23.11
C LYS A 208 -0.29 -4.14 22.81
N GLY A 209 -0.39 -3.09 22.00
CA GLY A 209 0.74 -2.29 21.53
C GLY A 209 0.92 -2.33 20.01
N LEU A 210 1.85 -1.52 19.51
CA LEU A 210 2.08 -1.28 18.07
C LEU A 210 3.41 -1.86 17.57
N MET A 211 3.99 -2.78 18.33
CA MET A 211 5.34 -3.29 18.05
C MET A 211 5.43 -3.96 16.68
N GLU A 212 4.40 -4.71 16.27
CA GLU A 212 4.37 -5.34 14.95
C GLU A 212 4.29 -4.32 13.80
N LEU A 213 3.64 -3.17 13.99
CA LEU A 213 3.65 -2.09 13.00
C LEU A 213 4.99 -1.35 12.97
N GLN A 214 5.65 -1.18 14.12
CA GLN A 214 7.00 -0.62 14.15
C GLN A 214 7.97 -1.52 13.37
N PHE A 215 7.89 -2.83 13.59
CA PHE A 215 8.70 -3.79 12.86
C PHE A 215 8.37 -3.83 11.38
N SER A 216 7.09 -3.79 10.99
CA SER A 216 6.70 -3.81 9.58
C SER A 216 7.35 -2.67 8.79
N ILE A 217 7.38 -1.47 9.39
CA ILE A 217 8.03 -0.29 8.80
C ILE A 217 9.53 -0.49 8.68
N VAL A 218 10.22 -0.95 9.73
CA VAL A 218 11.68 -1.19 9.68
C VAL A 218 12.03 -2.27 8.65
N LEU A 219 11.27 -3.36 8.64
CA LEU A 219 11.47 -4.49 7.73
C LEU A 219 11.20 -4.12 6.27
N TYR A 220 10.28 -3.19 6.01
CA TYR A 220 10.08 -2.63 4.68
C TYR A 220 11.33 -1.93 4.16
N HIS A 221 11.97 -1.13 4.99
CA HIS A 221 13.23 -0.49 4.59
C HIS A 221 14.37 -1.51 4.44
N ALA A 222 14.39 -2.57 5.25
CA ALA A 222 15.33 -3.68 5.07
C ALA A 222 15.09 -4.42 3.74
N TRP A 223 13.84 -4.57 3.34
CA TRP A 223 13.49 -5.13 2.03
C TRP A 223 13.92 -4.20 0.88
N LEU A 224 13.81 -2.88 1.03
CA LEU A 224 14.38 -1.91 0.07
C LEU A 224 15.92 -1.97 0.01
N ASP A 225 16.61 -2.16 1.14
CA ASP A 225 18.07 -2.40 1.16
C ASP A 225 18.43 -3.70 0.45
N LEU A 226 17.61 -4.75 0.58
CA LEU A 226 17.81 -5.99 -0.17
C LEU A 226 17.63 -5.77 -1.69
N MET A 227 16.60 -5.01 -2.09
CA MET A 227 16.39 -4.60 -3.48
C MET A 227 17.60 -3.80 -4.00
N GLN A 228 18.05 -2.79 -3.25
CA GLN A 228 19.21 -1.96 -3.58
C GLN A 228 20.49 -2.79 -3.75
N SER A 229 20.79 -3.66 -2.78
CA SER A 229 22.02 -4.46 -2.75
C SER A 229 22.11 -5.49 -3.87
N THR A 230 20.95 -5.84 -4.45
CA THR A 230 20.83 -6.75 -5.59
C THR A 230 20.57 -6.02 -6.90
N GLN A 231 20.61 -4.68 -6.89
CA GLN A 231 20.33 -3.81 -8.04
C GLN A 231 18.97 -4.12 -8.69
N SER A 232 17.99 -4.50 -7.87
CA SER A 232 16.63 -4.87 -8.30
C SER A 232 16.59 -5.97 -9.37
N ARG A 233 17.62 -6.85 -9.43
CA ARG A 233 17.73 -7.92 -10.44
C ARG A 233 16.81 -9.11 -10.19
N TYR A 234 16.26 -9.23 -8.99
CA TYR A 234 15.43 -10.36 -8.57
C TYR A 234 14.01 -9.92 -8.30
N PHE A 235 13.06 -10.82 -8.55
CA PHE A 235 11.69 -10.68 -8.08
C PHE A 235 11.65 -11.06 -6.59
N LEU A 236 11.70 -10.05 -5.71
CA LEU A 236 11.62 -10.25 -4.27
C LEU A 236 10.16 -10.25 -3.80
N VAL A 237 9.78 -11.21 -2.98
CA VAL A 237 8.41 -11.38 -2.47
C VAL A 237 8.36 -10.86 -1.04
N PRO A 238 7.59 -9.78 -0.77
CA PRO A 238 7.43 -9.28 0.59
C PRO A 238 6.58 -10.23 1.44
N ARG A 239 6.84 -10.25 2.75
CA ARG A 239 5.90 -10.81 3.74
C ARG A 239 4.74 -9.84 3.95
N LEU A 240 3.65 -10.33 4.53
CA LEU A 240 2.42 -9.54 4.74
C LEU A 240 2.64 -8.22 5.50
N ASP A 241 3.52 -8.22 6.50
CA ASP A 241 3.85 -7.03 7.27
C ASP A 241 4.63 -6.00 6.44
N ILE A 242 5.67 -6.44 5.74
CA ILE A 242 6.43 -5.63 4.78
C ILE A 242 5.51 -5.07 3.69
N ASP A 243 4.62 -5.90 3.16
CA ASP A 243 3.70 -5.55 2.07
C ASP A 243 2.69 -4.48 2.51
N LEU A 244 2.18 -4.54 3.76
CA LEU A 244 1.36 -3.46 4.33
C LEU A 244 2.10 -2.10 4.33
N ALA A 245 3.34 -2.08 4.82
CA ALA A 245 4.12 -0.85 4.86
C ALA A 245 4.46 -0.35 3.44
N TRP A 246 4.71 -1.26 2.50
CA TRP A 246 4.94 -0.93 1.11
C TRP A 246 3.69 -0.34 0.43
N HIS A 247 2.53 -0.99 0.56
CA HIS A 247 1.26 -0.48 0.03
C HIS A 247 0.94 0.89 0.62
N THR A 248 1.16 1.07 1.93
CA THR A 248 1.00 2.38 2.59
C THR A 248 1.88 3.45 1.95
N HIS A 249 3.14 3.13 1.61
CA HIS A 249 4.03 4.07 0.94
C HIS A 249 3.53 4.41 -0.48
N GLN A 250 3.03 3.42 -1.23
CA GLN A 250 2.51 3.60 -2.60
C GLN A 250 1.31 4.57 -2.67
N LEU A 251 0.56 4.76 -1.58
CA LEU A 251 -0.56 5.71 -1.51
C LEU A 251 -0.13 7.19 -1.63
N HIS A 252 1.17 7.46 -1.54
CA HIS A 252 1.76 8.77 -1.72
C HIS A 252 2.55 8.84 -3.02
N HIS A 253 1.86 8.80 -4.17
CA HIS A 253 2.47 8.62 -5.50
C HIS A 253 3.74 9.44 -5.72
N ILE A 254 3.70 10.74 -5.40
CA ILE A 254 4.84 11.66 -5.64
C ILE A 254 6.01 11.30 -4.73
N ARG A 255 5.74 11.13 -3.43
CA ARG A 255 6.75 10.76 -2.43
C ARG A 255 7.34 9.38 -2.75
N TYR A 256 6.49 8.40 -3.03
CA TYR A 256 6.87 7.03 -3.36
C TYR A 256 7.78 6.96 -4.58
N LYS A 257 7.45 7.69 -5.64
CA LYS A 257 8.30 7.78 -6.83
C LYS A 257 9.66 8.40 -6.48
N SER A 258 9.67 9.56 -5.82
CA SER A 258 10.91 10.25 -5.46
C SER A 258 11.80 9.43 -4.52
N ASP A 259 11.21 8.81 -3.50
CA ASP A 259 11.94 8.03 -2.50
C ASP A 259 12.52 6.75 -3.11
N THR A 260 11.77 6.05 -3.97
CA THR A 260 12.27 4.83 -4.63
C THR A 260 13.33 5.13 -5.68
N GLU A 261 13.17 6.19 -6.47
CA GLU A 261 14.22 6.66 -7.39
C GLU A 261 15.49 7.05 -6.62
N LYS A 262 15.36 7.70 -5.46
CA LYS A 262 16.49 8.08 -4.62
C LYS A 262 17.27 6.89 -4.08
N VAL A 263 16.59 5.86 -3.55
CA VAL A 263 17.26 4.75 -2.85
C VAL A 263 17.57 3.54 -3.76
N LEU A 264 16.82 3.36 -4.85
CA LEU A 264 16.99 2.23 -5.78
C LEU A 264 17.55 2.66 -7.14
N GLY A 265 17.59 3.96 -7.44
CA GLY A 265 17.94 4.48 -8.76
C GLY A 265 16.85 4.31 -9.83
N ALA A 266 15.66 3.81 -9.45
CA ALA A 266 14.54 3.60 -10.36
C ALA A 266 13.20 3.64 -9.61
N PHE A 267 12.14 4.02 -10.34
CA PHE A 267 10.78 3.96 -9.82
C PHE A 267 10.33 2.51 -9.63
N LEU A 268 10.08 2.12 -8.38
CA LEU A 268 9.73 0.73 -8.04
C LEU A 268 8.27 0.42 -8.40
N ASN A 269 8.07 -0.53 -9.31
CA ASN A 269 6.74 -1.05 -9.64
C ASN A 269 6.27 -2.13 -8.67
N HIS A 270 4.96 -2.31 -8.58
CA HIS A 270 4.32 -3.42 -7.88
C HIS A 270 3.53 -4.24 -8.93
N ASN A 271 3.91 -5.50 -9.13
CA ASN A 271 3.24 -6.38 -10.09
C ASN A 271 2.40 -7.42 -9.34
N ASP A 272 1.11 -7.13 -9.20
CA ASP A 272 0.16 -7.96 -8.47
C ASP A 272 -0.42 -9.13 -9.30
N ALA A 273 -0.04 -9.23 -10.58
CA ALA A 273 -0.51 -10.26 -11.51
C ALA A 273 0.52 -11.39 -11.73
N ALA A 274 1.56 -11.47 -10.89
CA ALA A 274 2.52 -12.56 -10.94
C ALA A 274 1.83 -13.90 -10.60
N GLY A 275 2.02 -14.91 -11.45
CA GLY A 275 1.49 -16.27 -11.21
C GLY A 275 2.16 -16.98 -10.03
N ASP A 276 1.47 -17.95 -9.44
CA ASP A 276 1.88 -18.63 -8.20
C ASP A 276 3.29 -19.25 -8.27
N GLU A 277 3.68 -19.83 -9.41
CA GLU A 277 5.04 -20.39 -9.61
C GLU A 277 6.12 -19.32 -9.44
N LYS A 278 5.96 -18.17 -10.11
CA LYS A 278 6.88 -17.03 -10.00
C LYS A 278 6.93 -16.47 -8.58
N VAL A 279 5.80 -16.49 -7.87
CA VAL A 279 5.73 -16.09 -6.46
C VAL A 279 6.48 -17.09 -5.56
N GLY A 280 6.32 -18.40 -5.80
CA GLY A 280 7.05 -19.44 -5.07
C GLY A 280 8.57 -19.32 -5.24
N ASP A 281 9.04 -19.26 -6.49
CA ASP A 281 10.46 -19.12 -6.81
C ASP A 281 11.03 -17.80 -6.25
N GLY A 282 10.28 -16.71 -6.38
CA GLY A 282 10.63 -15.41 -5.82
C GLY A 282 10.80 -15.43 -4.30
N LEU A 283 9.93 -16.16 -3.59
CA LEU A 283 10.01 -16.28 -2.13
C LEU A 283 11.28 -17.03 -1.70
N GLU A 284 11.63 -18.13 -2.36
CA GLU A 284 12.84 -18.89 -2.04
C GLU A 284 14.12 -18.08 -2.34
N VAL A 285 14.12 -17.33 -3.45
CA VAL A 285 15.19 -16.37 -3.75
C VAL A 285 15.28 -15.29 -2.66
N THR A 286 14.14 -14.75 -2.23
CA THR A 286 14.08 -13.72 -1.18
C THR A 286 14.66 -14.25 0.13
N LYS A 287 14.26 -15.45 0.58
CA LYS A 287 14.80 -16.10 1.80
C LYS A 287 16.31 -16.24 1.75
N LYS A 288 16.85 -16.75 0.64
CA LYS A 288 18.29 -16.95 0.45
C LYS A 288 19.06 -15.64 0.49
N LEU A 289 18.57 -14.62 -0.23
CA LEU A 289 19.21 -13.31 -0.29
C LEU A 289 19.12 -12.57 1.04
N TRP A 290 17.98 -12.63 1.72
CA TRP A 290 17.77 -12.04 3.04
C TRP A 290 18.74 -12.64 4.07
N LYS A 291 18.84 -13.98 4.14
CA LYS A 291 19.80 -14.65 5.03
C LYS A 291 21.25 -14.28 4.73
N LYS A 292 21.59 -14.15 3.44
CA LYS A 292 22.94 -13.72 3.02
C LYS A 292 23.22 -12.27 3.41
N ARG A 293 22.25 -11.37 3.25
CA ARG A 293 22.42 -9.92 3.50
C ARG A 293 22.40 -9.57 4.98
N PHE A 294 21.48 -10.17 5.73
CA PHE A 294 21.19 -9.80 7.12
C PHE A 294 21.56 -10.87 8.14
N GLY A 295 21.93 -12.09 7.74
CA GLY A 295 22.30 -13.17 8.67
C GLY A 295 21.12 -13.82 9.41
N TRP A 296 19.88 -13.47 9.07
CA TRP A 296 18.65 -13.96 9.70
C TRP A 296 17.79 -14.72 8.71
N ASP A 297 16.98 -15.66 9.17
CA ASP A 297 16.00 -16.33 8.30
C ASP A 297 14.83 -15.39 7.98
N TYR A 298 14.33 -15.45 6.75
CA TYR A 298 13.12 -14.75 6.32
C TYR A 298 11.92 -15.63 6.65
N GLN A 299 11.24 -15.32 7.75
CA GLN A 299 10.15 -16.11 8.31
C GLN A 299 8.79 -15.65 7.83
#